data_AF-A0A940NKA6-F1
#
_entry.id   AF-A0A940NKA6-F1
#
_cell.length_a   1.000
_cell.length_b   1.000
_cell.length_c   1.000
_cell.angle_alpha   90.00
_cell.angle_beta   90.00
_cell.angle_gamma   90.00
#
_symmetry.space_group_name_H-M   'P 1'
#
loop_
_entity.id
_entity.type
_entity.pdbx_description
1 polymer ?
#
loop_
_entity_poly.entity_id
_entity_poly.type
_entity_poly.pdbx_seq_one_letter_code
_entity_poly.pdbx_strand_id
1 'polypeptide(L)'
;MVDGASFLDPTGIASSAAHAGKLLGSYKKLRTLTKGTGLEVHHLIEKRLAPIIGVHERDMLSIPLSKANHRVFTNRWRQAVPYRTTKLTRKQLMRAIEDVYHDDRKLRYATMKYLRSTGWRG
;
A
#
# COMPACT_ATOMS: atom_id res chain seq x y z
N MET A 1 -29.39 -23.36 -9.96
CA MET A 1 -29.37 -23.27 -8.48
C MET A 1 -27.97 -23.66 -8.03
N VAL A 2 -27.27 -22.73 -7.34
CA VAL A 2 -26.13 -22.80 -6.39
C VAL A 2 -25.13 -23.99 -6.53
N ASP A 3 -23.80 -23.87 -6.50
CA ASP A 3 -22.82 -23.05 -5.75
C ASP A 3 -21.44 -23.18 -6.46
N GLY A 4 -20.43 -22.32 -6.30
CA GLY A 4 -20.21 -21.36 -5.23
C GLY A 4 -19.10 -21.74 -4.24
N ALA A 5 -18.15 -22.63 -4.54
CA ALA A 5 -16.94 -22.91 -3.73
C ALA A 5 -16.00 -23.82 -4.56
N SER A 6 -14.67 -23.79 -4.52
CA SER A 6 -13.69 -23.13 -3.68
C SER A 6 -12.33 -23.61 -4.22
N PHE A 7 -11.50 -22.72 -4.75
CA PHE A 7 -10.08 -23.04 -4.99
C PHE A 7 -9.28 -22.55 -3.79
N LEU A 8 -9.09 -23.43 -2.81
CA LEU A 8 -8.20 -23.22 -1.67
C LEU A 8 -6.87 -23.90 -1.98
N ASP A 9 -5.82 -23.08 -2.15
CA ASP A 9 -4.42 -23.51 -2.17
C ASP A 9 -3.99 -23.82 -0.72
N PRO A 10 -3.51 -25.04 -0.42
CA PRO A 10 -3.21 -25.53 0.93
C PRO A 10 -1.95 -24.94 1.59
N THR A 11 -1.28 -23.95 0.98
CA THR A 11 -0.10 -23.30 1.57
C THR A 11 -0.39 -21.97 2.29
N GLY A 12 -1.61 -21.45 2.22
CA GLY A 12 -1.99 -20.22 2.95
C GLY A 12 -1.27 -18.94 2.50
N ILE A 13 -0.48 -18.97 1.42
CA ILE A 13 0.30 -17.82 0.93
C ILE A 13 -0.18 -17.29 -0.44
N ALA A 14 -1.15 -17.93 -1.10
CA ALA A 14 -1.62 -17.51 -2.42
C ALA A 14 -3.06 -16.97 -2.44
N SER A 15 -3.31 -15.75 -1.92
CA SER A 15 -4.43 -14.91 -2.41
C SER A 15 -4.38 -13.43 -2.00
N SER A 16 -3.21 -12.80 -1.90
CA SER A 16 -3.19 -11.34 -1.65
C SER A 16 -2.12 -10.54 -2.36
N ALA A 17 -1.10 -11.20 -2.89
CA ALA A 17 -0.17 -10.59 -3.84
C ALA A 17 -0.57 -10.81 -5.32
N ALA A 18 -1.49 -11.75 -5.62
CA ALA A 18 -1.78 -12.20 -6.98
C ALA A 18 -2.58 -11.22 -7.88
N HIS A 19 -2.90 -10.01 -7.39
CA HIS A 19 -3.35 -8.88 -8.22
C HIS A 19 -2.50 -7.62 -8.05
N ALA A 20 -1.28 -7.72 -7.51
CA ALA A 20 -0.35 -6.61 -7.31
C ALA A 20 0.02 -5.82 -8.58
N GLY A 21 -0.36 -6.31 -9.77
CA GLY A 21 -0.22 -5.58 -11.04
C GLY A 21 -1.52 -5.02 -11.63
N LYS A 22 -2.72 -5.49 -11.24
CA LYS A 22 -3.97 -5.13 -11.95
C LYS A 22 -4.75 -3.97 -11.32
N LEU A 23 -4.54 -3.64 -10.04
CA LEU A 23 -5.29 -2.57 -9.35
C LEU A 23 -4.41 -1.65 -8.49
N LEU A 24 -3.30 -1.18 -9.03
CA LEU A 24 -2.64 0.02 -8.49
C LEU A 24 -3.37 1.27 -9.00
N GLY A 25 -3.68 2.20 -8.11
CA GLY A 25 -4.41 3.42 -8.49
C GLY A 25 -4.51 4.41 -7.35
N SER A 26 -5.18 5.54 -7.60
CA SER A 26 -5.46 6.51 -6.54
C SER A 26 -6.42 5.90 -5.51
N TYR A 27 -6.25 6.30 -4.25
CA TYR A 27 -7.15 5.91 -3.17
C TYR A 27 -8.62 6.14 -3.54
N LYS A 28 -8.98 7.32 -4.07
CA LYS A 28 -10.35 7.66 -4.49
C LYS A 28 -10.91 6.65 -5.49
N LYS A 29 -10.14 6.30 -6.54
CA LYS A 29 -10.58 5.35 -7.57
C LYS A 29 -10.77 3.96 -6.97
N LEU A 30 -9.81 3.49 -6.19
CA LEU A 30 -9.85 2.15 -5.61
C LEU A 30 -10.98 2.00 -4.59
N ARG A 31 -11.27 3.03 -3.79
CA ARG A 31 -12.42 3.01 -2.87
C ARG A 31 -13.76 2.80 -3.57
N THR A 32 -13.93 3.37 -4.76
CA THR A 32 -15.11 3.13 -5.58
C THR A 32 -15.15 1.70 -6.10
N LEU A 33 -14.02 1.19 -6.61
CA LEU A 33 -13.92 -0.14 -7.20
C LEU A 33 -14.05 -1.29 -6.19
N THR A 34 -13.64 -1.09 -4.94
CA THR A 34 -13.68 -2.13 -3.90
C THR A 34 -14.92 -2.05 -3.01
N LYS A 35 -15.92 -1.25 -3.39
CA LYS A 35 -17.15 -1.13 -2.60
C LYS A 35 -17.89 -2.47 -2.57
N GLY A 36 -18.20 -2.95 -1.36
CA GLY A 36 -18.95 -4.20 -1.17
C GLY A 36 -18.11 -5.48 -1.31
N THR A 37 -16.80 -5.40 -1.59
CA THR A 37 -15.95 -6.60 -1.76
C THR A 37 -15.33 -7.12 -0.46
N GLY A 38 -15.43 -6.35 0.63
CA GLY A 38 -14.73 -6.63 1.89
C GLY A 38 -13.23 -6.30 1.89
N LEU A 39 -12.69 -5.80 0.78
CA LEU A 39 -11.30 -5.35 0.70
C LEU A 39 -11.12 -3.93 1.28
N GLU A 40 -9.96 -3.70 1.88
CA GLU A 40 -9.54 -2.40 2.39
C GLU A 40 -8.51 -1.79 1.45
N VAL A 41 -8.64 -0.50 1.15
CA VAL A 41 -7.66 0.23 0.32
C VAL A 41 -6.56 0.76 1.23
N HIS A 42 -5.34 0.32 1.01
CA HIS A 42 -4.15 0.75 1.73
C HIS A 42 -3.31 1.69 0.86
N HIS A 43 -2.91 2.83 1.42
CA HIS A 43 -1.97 3.74 0.77
C HIS A 43 -0.57 3.12 0.75
N LEU A 44 0.09 3.08 -0.41
CA LEU A 44 1.45 2.52 -0.48
C LEU A 44 2.49 3.36 0.28
N ILE A 45 2.21 4.64 0.47
CA ILE A 45 2.87 5.47 1.50
C ILE A 45 1.75 5.92 2.44
N GLU A 46 1.88 5.68 3.74
CA GLU A 46 0.81 5.98 4.71
C GLU A 46 0.28 7.42 4.59
N LYS A 47 -1.05 7.59 4.62
CA LYS A 47 -1.73 8.89 4.42
C LYS A 47 -1.22 10.02 5.31
N ARG A 48 -0.76 9.70 6.53
CA ARG A 48 -0.22 10.69 7.48
C ARG A 48 1.07 11.36 7.00
N LEU A 49 1.74 10.79 6.00
CA LEU A 49 2.94 11.35 5.38
C LEU A 49 2.60 12.24 4.19
N ALA A 50 1.32 12.32 3.78
CA ALA A 50 0.87 13.17 2.66
C ALA A 50 1.30 14.64 2.81
N PRO A 51 1.19 15.28 4.00
CA PRO A 51 1.65 16.66 4.19
C PRO A 51 3.18 16.81 4.02
N ILE A 52 3.94 15.78 4.42
CA ILE A 52 5.41 15.79 4.31
C ILE A 52 5.84 15.75 2.85
N ILE A 53 5.19 14.89 2.05
CA ILE A 53 5.55 14.69 0.64
C ILE A 53 4.78 15.60 -0.34
N GLY A 54 3.94 16.51 0.18
CA GLY A 54 3.25 17.53 -0.61
C GLY A 54 2.18 17.00 -1.57
N VAL A 55 1.47 15.93 -1.19
CA VAL A 55 0.41 15.32 -2.02
C VAL A 55 -0.93 15.29 -1.30
N HIS A 56 -2.01 15.21 -2.05
CA HIS A 56 -3.35 15.04 -1.49
C HIS A 56 -3.68 13.56 -1.26
N GLU A 57 -4.14 13.21 -0.07
CA GLU A 57 -4.35 11.83 0.39
C GLU A 57 -5.30 10.98 -0.46
N ARG A 58 -6.26 11.62 -1.15
CA ARG A 58 -7.23 10.92 -1.99
C ARG A 58 -6.64 10.49 -3.34
N ASP A 59 -5.52 11.11 -3.73
CA ASP A 59 -4.85 10.92 -5.02
C ASP A 59 -3.59 10.05 -4.90
N MET A 60 -3.20 9.73 -3.66
CA MET A 60 -2.06 8.88 -3.36
C MET A 60 -2.20 7.46 -3.92
N LEU A 61 -1.09 6.92 -4.43
CA LEU A 61 -1.00 5.55 -4.93
C LEU A 61 -1.33 4.55 -3.82
N SER A 62 -2.26 3.65 -4.11
CA SER A 62 -2.84 2.72 -3.15
C SER A 62 -3.08 1.35 -3.79
N ILE A 63 -3.42 0.37 -2.96
CA ILE A 63 -3.72 -1.01 -3.35
C ILE A 63 -4.89 -1.58 -2.51
N PRO A 64 -5.83 -2.35 -3.09
CA PRO A 64 -6.81 -3.14 -2.35
C PRO A 64 -6.17 -4.35 -1.67
N LEU A 65 -6.45 -4.57 -0.40
CA LEU A 65 -5.90 -5.68 0.40
C LEU A 65 -6.99 -6.31 1.27
N SER A 66 -6.76 -7.56 1.68
CA SER A 66 -7.50 -8.11 2.82
C SER A 66 -7.13 -7.37 4.10
N LYS A 67 -8.03 -7.38 5.09
CA LYS A 67 -7.81 -6.76 6.41
C LYS A 67 -6.53 -7.24 7.10
N ALA A 68 -6.21 -8.53 6.96
CA ALA A 68 -4.98 -9.10 7.52
C ALA A 68 -3.72 -8.46 6.90
N ASN A 69 -3.65 -8.37 5.57
CA ASN A 69 -2.51 -7.77 4.88
C ASN A 69 -2.43 -6.26 5.07
N HIS A 70 -3.57 -5.57 5.12
CA HIS A 70 -3.60 -4.15 5.49
C HIS A 70 -2.89 -3.94 6.83
N ARG A 71 -3.25 -4.75 7.85
CA ARG A 71 -2.63 -4.67 9.18
C ARG A 71 -1.12 -4.94 9.14
N VAL A 72 -0.67 -5.89 8.33
CA VAL A 72 0.78 -6.17 8.15
C VAL A 72 1.51 -4.92 7.67
N PHE A 73 1.06 -4.28 6.58
CA PHE A 73 1.74 -3.09 6.05
C PHE A 73 1.63 -1.88 6.97
N THR A 74 0.48 -1.65 7.61
CA THR A 74 0.34 -0.58 8.61
C THR A 74 1.31 -0.76 9.78
N ASN A 75 1.50 -1.99 10.26
CA ASN A 75 2.45 -2.27 11.33
C ASN A 75 3.91 -2.02 10.88
N ARG A 76 4.28 -2.48 9.68
CA ARG A 76 5.62 -2.22 9.12
C ARG A 76 5.87 -0.73 8.94
N TRP A 77 4.90 0.01 8.40
CA TRP A 77 5.00 1.46 8.26
C TRP A 77 5.14 2.17 9.61
N ARG A 78 4.45 1.70 10.64
CA ARG A 78 4.56 2.23 12.00
C ARG A 78 5.95 1.98 12.59
N GLN A 79 6.55 0.81 12.33
CA GLN A 79 7.91 0.48 12.75
C GLN A 79 8.94 1.32 12.01
N ALA A 80 8.82 1.43 10.68
CA ALA A 80 9.77 2.16 9.85
C ALA A 80 9.68 3.70 10.02
N VAL A 81 8.48 4.22 10.25
CA VAL A 81 8.25 5.65 10.47
C VAL A 81 7.29 5.83 11.66
N PRO A 82 7.76 6.08 12.88
CA PRO A 82 6.90 6.24 14.05
C PRO A 82 5.82 7.31 13.89
N TYR A 83 4.72 7.20 14.64
CA TYR A 83 3.69 8.24 14.67
C TYR A 83 4.27 9.59 15.11
N ARG A 84 3.62 10.68 14.68
CA ARG A 84 4.03 12.06 14.96
C ARG A 84 5.38 12.47 14.36
N THR A 85 5.96 11.67 13.45
CA THR A 85 7.06 12.11 12.60
C THR A 85 6.62 13.31 11.78
N THR A 86 7.27 14.47 11.97
CA THR A 86 6.97 15.73 11.25
C THR A 86 8.04 16.13 10.24
N LYS A 87 9.23 15.52 10.32
CA LYS A 87 10.35 15.74 9.41
C LYS A 87 10.90 14.39 8.96
N LEU A 88 11.11 14.25 7.65
CA LEU A 88 11.65 13.04 7.04
C LEU A 88 12.46 13.46 5.82
N THR A 89 13.71 13.00 5.71
CA THR A 89 14.51 13.17 4.48
C THR A 89 14.06 12.18 3.43
N ARG A 90 14.35 12.47 2.15
CA ARG A 90 14.08 11.55 1.05
C ARG A 90 14.76 10.19 1.24
N LYS A 91 16.00 10.20 1.76
CA LYS A 91 16.77 8.98 2.06
C LYS A 91 16.10 8.13 3.14
N GLN A 92 15.58 8.74 4.20
CA GLN A 92 14.85 8.03 5.25
C GLN A 92 13.55 7.42 4.73
N LEU A 93 12.78 8.15 3.91
CA LEU A 93 11.55 7.60 3.33
C LEU A 93 11.84 6.45 2.36
N MET A 94 12.90 6.55 1.56
CA MET A 94 13.33 5.46 0.68
C MET A 94 13.69 4.19 1.47
N ARG A 95 14.45 4.32 2.55
CA ARG A 95 14.74 3.18 3.45
C ARG A 95 13.48 2.58 4.05
N ALA A 96 12.56 3.42 4.53
CA ALA A 96 11.28 2.93 5.04
C ALA A 96 10.48 2.14 3.98
N ILE A 97 10.50 2.57 2.72
CA ILE A 97 9.86 1.84 1.61
C ILE A 97 10.55 0.47 1.39
N GLU A 98 11.88 0.41 1.49
CA GLU A 98 12.64 -0.85 1.40
C GLU A 98 12.26 -1.81 2.52
N ASP A 99 12.17 -1.32 3.76
CA ASP A 99 11.82 -2.11 4.94
C ASP A 99 10.38 -2.63 4.88
N VAL A 100 9.42 -1.78 4.50
CA VAL A 100 8.00 -2.13 4.47
C VAL A 100 7.70 -3.20 3.42
N TYR A 101 8.30 -3.08 2.24
CA TYR A 101 8.07 -3.95 1.08
C TYR A 101 9.30 -4.82 0.77
N HIS A 102 10.05 -5.25 1.79
CA HIS A 102 11.26 -6.05 1.61
C HIS A 102 10.98 -7.37 0.86
N ASP A 103 9.84 -7.99 1.16
CA ASP A 103 9.34 -9.26 0.61
C ASP A 103 8.54 -9.11 -0.70
N ASP A 104 8.09 -7.90 -1.04
CA ASP A 104 7.38 -7.64 -2.31
C ASP A 104 8.15 -6.64 -3.20
N ARG A 105 8.94 -7.20 -4.13
CA ARG A 105 9.72 -6.41 -5.09
C ARG A 105 8.86 -5.49 -5.97
N LYS A 106 7.63 -5.89 -6.31
CA LYS A 106 6.75 -5.11 -7.21
C LYS A 106 6.18 -3.91 -6.47
N LEU A 107 5.68 -4.11 -5.24
CA LEU A 107 5.19 -3.00 -4.41
C LEU A 107 6.32 -2.06 -4.02
N ARG A 108 7.51 -2.57 -3.69
CA ARG A 108 8.69 -1.75 -3.44
C ARG A 108 9.00 -0.87 -4.65
N TYR A 109 9.09 -1.45 -5.84
CA TYR A 109 9.36 -0.71 -7.08
C TYR A 109 8.28 0.33 -7.38
N ALA A 110 7.00 -0.03 -7.30
CA ALA A 110 5.89 0.87 -7.55
C ALA A 110 5.87 2.06 -6.58
N THR A 111 6.10 1.82 -5.29
CA THR A 111 6.15 2.85 -4.25
C THR A 111 7.33 3.79 -4.45
N MET A 112 8.51 3.26 -4.80
CA MET A 112 9.70 4.06 -5.14
C MET A 112 9.48 4.92 -6.39
N LYS A 113 8.86 4.36 -7.44
CA LYS A 113 8.52 5.08 -8.66
C LYS A 113 7.51 6.20 -8.37
N TYR A 114 6.51 5.90 -7.55
CA TYR A 114 5.52 6.88 -7.10
C TYR A 114 6.18 8.04 -6.34
N LEU A 115 7.01 7.75 -5.32
CA LEU A 115 7.74 8.78 -4.58
C LEU A 115 8.57 9.68 -5.50
N ARG A 116 9.25 9.09 -6.51
CA ARG A 116 10.00 9.88 -7.50
C ARG A 116 9.09 10.81 -8.32
N SER A 117 7.89 10.33 -8.68
CA SER A 117 6.94 11.08 -9.50
C SER A 117 6.25 12.25 -8.76
N THR A 118 6.26 12.28 -7.42
CA THR A 118 5.67 13.40 -6.66
C THR A 118 6.50 14.68 -6.76
N GLY A 119 7.76 14.60 -7.21
CA GLY A 119 8.67 15.74 -7.24
C GLY A 119 9.21 16.17 -5.88
N TRP A 120 8.80 15.53 -4.78
CA TRP A 120 9.23 15.86 -3.42
C TRP A 120 10.74 15.65 -3.26
N ARG A 121 11.45 16.68 -2.79
CA ARG A 121 12.92 16.67 -2.70
C ARG A 121 13.49 16.36 -1.31
N GLY A 122 12.67 16.48 -0.26
CA GLY A 122 12.87 15.92 1.09
C GLY A 122 14.27 16.00 1.69
#